data_AF-A0A0U2USI8-F1
#
_entry.id   AF-A0A0U2USI8-F1
#
_cell.length_a   1.000
_cell.length_b   1.000
_cell.length_c   1.000
_cell.angle_alpha   90.00
_cell.angle_beta   90.00
_cell.angle_gamma   90.00
#
_symmetry.space_group_name_H-M   'P 1'
#
loop_
_entity.id
_entity.type
_entity.pdbx_description
1 polymer ?
#
loop_
_entity_poly.entity_id
_entity_poly.type
_entity_poly.pdbx_seq_one_letter_code
_entity_poly.pdbx_strand_id
1 'polypeptide(L)' 'MKRVDNVDRQYECGLVAEGYRIRVTVFTSERSKVEALAQQRASERMKEAYGIEKAPAEFVVFEVTEKILH' A
#
# COMPACT_ATOMS: atom_id res chain seq x y z
N MET A 1 14.02 -27.56 -5.37
CA MET A 1 13.37 -26.24 -5.27
C MET A 1 13.07 -25.96 -3.80
N LYS A 2 13.82 -25.08 -3.14
CA LYS A 2 13.52 -24.68 -1.76
C LYS A 2 12.28 -23.77 -1.81
N ARG A 3 11.15 -24.22 -1.26
CA ARG A 3 10.04 -23.33 -0.93
C ARG A 3 10.57 -22.42 0.17
N VAL A 4 10.88 -21.18 -0.18
CA VAL A 4 11.07 -20.14 0.83
C VAL A 4 9.65 -19.79 1.24
N ASP A 5 9.27 -20.19 2.45
CA ASP A 5 8.08 -19.67 3.12
C ASP A 5 8.27 -18.16 3.26
N ASN A 6 7.90 -17.43 2.21
CA ASN A 6 7.91 -15.99 2.18
C ASN A 6 6.73 -15.55 3.03
N VAL A 7 6.96 -15.42 4.34
CA VAL A 7 5.95 -14.92 5.28
C VAL A 7 5.63 -13.49 4.86
N ASP A 8 4.38 -13.27 4.46
CA ASP A 8 3.90 -11.92 4.14
C ASP A 8 3.99 -11.05 5.39
N ARG A 9 4.69 -9.92 5.26
CA ARG A 9 4.82 -8.91 6.30
C ARG A 9 3.75 -7.85 6.09
N GLN A 10 3.26 -7.30 7.19
CA GLN A 10 2.29 -6.22 7.15
C GLN A 10 2.99 -4.86 7.12
N TYR A 11 2.58 -3.99 6.21
CA TYR A 11 3.08 -2.63 6.07
C TYR A 11 1.92 -1.64 6.13
N GLU A 12 2.03 -0.64 7.00
CA GLU A 12 1.17 0.55 6.99
C GLU A 12 1.84 1.62 6.13
N CYS A 13 1.13 2.12 5.12
CA CYS A 13 1.65 3.09 4.17
C CYS A 13 0.79 4.35 4.21
N GLY A 14 1.45 5.49 4.38
CA GLY A 14 0.86 6.81 4.22
C GLY A 14 1.06 7.31 2.79
N LEU A 15 -0.04 7.68 2.12
CA LEU A 15 -0.05 8.21 0.76
C LEU A 15 -0.74 9.56 0.69
N VAL A 16 -0.32 10.38 -0.25
CA VAL A 16 -0.98 11.64 -0.62
C VAL A 16 -1.25 11.69 -2.12
N ALA A 17 -2.39 12.24 -2.50
CA ALA A 17 -2.75 12.55 -3.89
C ALA A 17 -3.63 13.79 -3.87
N GLU A 18 -3.29 14.86 -4.61
CA GLU A 18 -4.11 16.08 -4.79
C GLU A 18 -4.92 16.53 -3.55
N GLY A 19 -4.25 16.74 -2.42
CA GLY A 19 -4.88 17.22 -1.18
C GLY A 19 -5.56 16.14 -0.33
N TYR A 20 -5.70 14.91 -0.83
CA TYR A 20 -6.12 13.75 -0.06
C TYR A 20 -4.94 13.12 0.66
N ARG A 21 -5.16 12.71 1.91
CA ARG A 21 -4.23 11.88 2.68
C ARG A 21 -4.90 10.56 3.02
N ILE A 22 -4.28 9.47 2.62
CA ILE A 22 -4.78 8.11 2.81
C ILE A 22 -3.75 7.28 3.57
N ARG A 23 -4.25 6.41 4.44
CA ARG A 23 -3.47 5.30 4.97
C ARG A 23 -4.04 3.99 4.45
N VAL A 24 -3.16 3.12 3.98
CA VAL A 24 -3.49 1.77 3.57
C VAL A 24 -2.59 0.78 4.26
N THR A 25 -3.07 -0.44 4.40
CA THR A 25 -2.27 -1.57 4.85
C THR A 25 -2.08 -2.51 3.68
N VAL A 26 -0.84 -2.93 3.46
CA VAL A 26 -0.50 -3.93 2.43
C VAL A 26 0.30 -5.07 3.05
N PHE A 27 0.16 -6.25 2.46
CA PHE A 27 0.83 -7.46 2.90
C PHE A 27 1.73 -7.95 1.78
N THR A 28 3.02 -8.14 2.06
CA THR A 28 3.95 -8.72 1.10
C THR A 28 5.21 -9.23 1.79
N SER A 29 5.78 -10.30 1.26
CA SER A 29 7.12 -10.75 1.62
C SER A 29 8.23 -9.90 0.99
N GLU A 30 7.92 -9.06 -0.01
CA GLU A 30 8.89 -8.29 -0.79
C GLU A 30 8.80 -6.80 -0.52
N ARG A 31 9.79 -6.26 0.20
CA ARG A 31 9.84 -4.82 0.55
C ARG A 31 9.79 -3.90 -0.67
N SER A 32 10.39 -4.30 -1.79
CA SER A 32 10.40 -3.52 -3.04
C SER A 32 9.03 -3.35 -3.68
N LYS A 33 8.05 -4.21 -3.35
CA LYS A 33 6.68 -4.13 -3.89
C LYS A 33 5.74 -3.29 -3.05
N VAL A 34 6.13 -2.91 -1.83
CA VAL A 34 5.25 -2.26 -0.85
C VAL A 34 4.65 -0.97 -1.40
N GLU A 35 5.45 -0.12 -2.03
CA GLU A 35 4.98 1.17 -2.56
C GLU A 35 3.97 0.99 -3.70
N ALA A 36 4.27 0.14 -4.68
CA ALA A 36 3.39 -0.14 -5.81
C ALA A 36 2.05 -0.74 -5.34
N LEU A 37 2.10 -1.67 -4.38
CA LEU A 37 0.90 -2.25 -3.77
C LEU A 37 0.10 -1.19 -3.00
N ALA A 38 0.78 -0.28 -2.29
CA ALA A 38 0.12 0.78 -1.53
C ALA A 38 -0.58 1.78 -2.46
N GLN A 39 0.06 2.16 -3.56
CA GLN A 39 -0.51 3.02 -4.60
C GLN A 39 -1.75 2.39 -5.24
N GLN A 40 -1.66 1.12 -5.62
CA GLN A 40 -2.79 0.38 -6.15
C GLN A 40 -3.94 0.34 -5.14
N ARG A 41 -3.64 0.00 -3.89
CA ARG A 41 -4.66 -0.10 -2.83
C ARG A 41 -5.32 1.24 -2.51
N ALA A 42 -4.56 2.34 -2.60
CA ALA A 42 -5.10 3.69 -2.40
C ALA A 42 -6.06 4.09 -3.53
N SER A 43 -5.71 3.78 -4.78
CA SER A 43 -6.57 3.97 -5.96
C SER A 43 -7.88 3.20 -5.83
N GLU A 44 -7.81 1.90 -5.52
CA GLU A 44 -8.99 1.05 -5.28
C GLU A 44 -9.87 1.62 -4.18
N ARG A 45 -9.27 2.02 -3.04
CA ARG A 45 -10.01 2.54 -1.90
C ARG A 45 -10.69 3.89 -2.19
N MET A 46 -10.07 4.76 -2.99
CA MET A 46 -10.72 6.01 -3.41
C MET A 46 -11.94 5.76 -4.28
N LYS A 47 -11.85 4.78 -5.19
CA LYS A 47 -12.98 4.37 -6.02
C LYS A 47 -14.09 3.72 -5.20
N GLU A 48 -13.76 2.80 -4.31
CA GLU A 48 -14.73 2.06 -3.49
C GLU A 48 -15.42 2.96 -2.46
N ALA A 49 -14.67 3.80 -1.74
CA ALA A 49 -15.22 4.59 -0.63
C ALA A 49 -15.86 5.91 -1.07
N TYR A 50 -15.34 6.53 -2.13
CA TYR A 50 -15.75 7.88 -2.54
C TYR A 50 -16.22 7.96 -3.99
N GLY A 51 -16.15 6.88 -4.77
CA GLY A 51 -16.47 6.90 -6.20
C GLY A 51 -15.48 7.72 -7.04
N ILE A 52 -14.30 8.03 -6.50
CA ILE A 52 -13.30 8.88 -7.16
C ILE A 52 -12.30 7.98 -7.89
N GLU A 53 -12.22 8.12 -9.21
CA GLU A 53 -11.22 7.43 -10.01
C GLU A 53 -9.90 8.22 -10.02
N LYS A 54 -8.86 7.60 -9.46
CA LYS A 54 -7.48 8.12 -9.43
C LYS A 54 -6.52 7.03 -9.87
N ALA A 55 -5.58 7.34 -10.75
CA ALA A 55 -4.56 6.39 -11.15
C ALA A 55 -3.60 6.10 -9.98
N PRO A 56 -3.10 4.85 -9.81
CA PRO A 56 -2.14 4.53 -8.76
C PRO A 56 -0.91 5.45 -8.75
N ALA A 57 -0.41 5.86 -9.92
CA ALA A 57 0.74 6.74 -10.06
C ALA A 57 0.52 8.17 -9.53
N GLU A 58 -0.73 8.58 -9.29
CA GLU A 58 -1.05 9.88 -8.68
C GLU A 58 -0.83 9.89 -7.16
N PHE A 59 -0.67 8.72 -6.54
CA PHE A 59 -0.41 8.60 -5.12
C PHE A 59 1.09 8.58 -4.83
N VAL A 60 1.55 9.55 -4.05
CA VAL A 60 2.93 9.61 -3.55
C VAL A 60 2.95 9.00 -2.15
N VAL A 61 3.76 7.95 -1.98
CA VAL A 61 4.01 7.34 -0.66
C VAL A 61 5.00 8.23 0.10
N PHE A 62 4.62 8.71 1.28
CA PHE A 62 5.49 9.54 2.13
C PHE A 62 5.94 8.81 3.40
N GLU A 63 5.27 7.74 3.78
CA GLU A 63 5.57 6.98 5.00
C GLU A 63 5.27 5.50 4.77
N VAL A 64 6.18 4.65 5.24
CA VAL A 64 5.98 3.21 5.24
C VAL A 64 6.52 2.60 6.53
N THR A 65 5.65 1.99 7.31
CA THR A 65 5.97 1.37 8.60
C THR A 65 5.67 -0.13 8.55
N GLU A 66 6.67 -0.97 8.82
CA GLU A 66 6.45 -2.41 9.02
C GLU A 66 5.76 -2.64 10.38
N LYS A 67 4.64 -3.37 10.38
CA LYS A 67 3.96 -3.79 11.60
C LYS A 67 4.49 -5.15 12.00
N ILE A 68 5.14 -5.22 13.15
CA ILE A 68 5.50 -6.48 13.80
C ILE A 68 4.22 -7.03 14.43
N LEU A 69 3.69 -8.11 13.88
CA LEU A 69 2.59 -8.86 14.49
C LEU A 69 3.15 -9.58 15.72
N HIS A 70 2.70 -9.19 16.91
CA HIS A 70 3.05 -9.83 18.19
C HIS A 70 2.16 -11.05 18.45
#